data_AF-A0A935E0R9-F1
#
_entry.id   AF-A0A935E0R9-F1
#
_cell.length_a   1.000
_cell.length_b   1.000
_cell.length_c   1.000
_cell.angle_alpha   90.00
_cell.angle_beta   90.00
_cell.angle_gamma   90.00
#
_symmetry.space_group_name_H-M   'P 1'
#
loop_
_entity.id
_entity.type
_entity.pdbx_description
1 polymer ?
#
loop_
_entity_poly.entity_id
_entity_poly.type
_entity_poly.pdbx_seq_one_letter_code
_entity_poly.pdbx_strand_id
1 'polypeptide(L)'
;MGLPPGTSALWGVVRDGSRVVPGALLSLATVRDGAADTVTTLSGRDGSYLIVLPFERIDRSVNPPVRAFNRVLSVFAPRPDVAAALAARGFLAGQPANVFGLTAAQRNARFLPRTFELRDTGGTLHPQVGGQNPPVSVSVGMNVRLDIELLPLP
;
A
#
# COMPACT_ATOMS: atom_id res chain seq x y z
N MET A 1 13.20 10.09 9.89
CA MET A 1 12.28 10.82 10.80
C MET A 1 11.44 9.79 11.53
N GLY A 2 11.30 9.90 12.85
CA GLY A 2 10.39 9.05 13.62
C GLY A 2 8.93 9.47 13.42
N LEU A 3 8.01 8.52 13.44
CA LEU A 3 6.57 8.81 13.41
C LEU A 3 6.14 9.38 14.77
N PRO A 4 5.19 10.33 14.83
CA PRO A 4 4.62 10.78 16.09
C PRO A 4 4.10 9.60 16.92
N PRO A 5 4.27 9.62 18.26
CA PRO A 5 3.73 8.56 19.13
C PRO A 5 2.24 8.34 18.90
N GLY A 6 1.80 7.08 18.86
CA GLY A 6 0.40 6.73 18.62
C GLY A 6 -0.06 6.83 17.14
N THR A 7 0.85 7.11 16.21
CA THR A 7 0.56 7.00 14.77
C THR A 7 0.42 5.54 14.37
N SER A 8 -0.66 5.20 13.67
CA SER A 8 -0.74 3.93 12.94
C SER A 8 -0.03 4.05 11.60
N ALA A 9 0.83 3.09 11.28
CA ALA A 9 1.49 3.07 9.98
C ALA A 9 1.81 1.66 9.50
N LEU A 10 1.90 1.54 8.18
CA LEU A 10 2.34 0.35 7.47
C LEU A 10 3.56 0.71 6.65
N TRP A 11 4.58 -0.12 6.68
CA TRP A 11 5.76 0.06 5.84
C TRP A 11 6.28 -1.29 5.38
N GLY A 12 7.11 -1.30 4.36
CA GLY A 12 7.67 -2.53 3.83
C GLY A 12 8.28 -2.31 2.47
N VAL A 13 8.46 -3.39 1.72
CA VAL A 13 9.01 -3.36 0.37
C VAL A 13 8.05 -4.07 -0.59
N VAL A 14 7.84 -3.50 -1.77
CA VAL A 14 7.11 -4.14 -2.88
C VAL A 14 8.10 -4.88 -3.76
N ARG A 15 7.87 -6.18 -3.98
CA ARG A 15 8.70 -7.05 -4.81
C ARG A 15 7.90 -7.83 -5.83
N ASP A 16 8.55 -8.14 -6.95
CA ASP A 16 8.10 -9.07 -7.97
C ASP A 16 9.19 -10.14 -8.11
N GLY A 17 9.03 -11.24 -7.37
CA GLY A 17 10.09 -12.21 -7.13
C GLY A 17 11.29 -11.56 -6.42
N SER A 18 12.49 -11.70 -7.00
CA SER A 18 13.71 -11.11 -6.43
C SER A 18 13.89 -9.61 -6.72
N ARG A 19 13.00 -9.01 -7.52
CA ARG A 19 13.13 -7.62 -7.98
C ARG A 19 12.26 -6.70 -7.14
N VAL A 20 12.82 -5.59 -6.70
CA VAL A 20 12.03 -4.50 -6.12
C VAL A 20 11.18 -3.84 -7.21
N VAL A 21 10.03 -3.28 -6.84
CA VAL A 21 9.12 -2.60 -7.76
C VAL A 21 9.08 -1.12 -7.42
N PRO A 22 9.86 -0.28 -8.11
CA PRO A 22 9.81 1.16 -7.91
C PRO A 22 8.53 1.75 -8.48
N GLY A 23 7.90 2.67 -7.74
CA GLY A 23 6.75 3.44 -8.25
C GLY A 23 5.48 2.62 -8.38
N ALA A 24 5.38 1.51 -7.65
CA ALA A 24 4.10 0.87 -7.41
C ALA A 24 3.19 1.88 -6.72
N LEU A 25 1.94 1.98 -7.17
CA LEU A 25 0.91 2.78 -6.54
C LEU A 25 0.16 1.91 -5.53
N LEU A 26 0.17 2.33 -4.27
CA LEU A 26 -0.50 1.62 -3.19
C LEU A 26 -1.64 2.50 -2.69
N SER A 27 -2.82 1.91 -2.51
CA SER A 27 -3.98 2.59 -1.93
C SER A 27 -4.56 1.72 -0.82
N LEU A 28 -4.67 2.27 0.38
CA LEU A 28 -5.29 1.60 1.51
C LEU A 28 -6.59 2.31 1.87
N ALA A 29 -7.70 1.56 1.88
CA ALA A 29 -8.96 2.04 2.40
C ALA A 29 -8.83 2.30 3.90
N THR A 30 -9.32 3.45 4.38
CA THR A 30 -9.31 3.84 5.79
C THR A 30 -10.57 4.61 6.13
N VAL A 31 -10.64 5.18 7.33
CA VAL A 31 -11.75 6.01 7.81
C VAL A 31 -11.18 7.32 8.34
N ARG A 32 -11.78 8.43 7.91
CA ARG A 32 -11.46 9.78 8.39
C ARG A 32 -12.71 10.42 8.92
N ASP A 33 -12.69 10.74 10.21
CA ASP A 33 -13.81 11.37 10.92
C ASP A 33 -15.16 10.64 10.71
N GLY A 34 -15.12 9.31 10.65
CA GLY A 34 -16.29 8.45 10.47
C GLY A 34 -16.71 8.21 9.02
N ALA A 35 -16.08 8.88 8.05
CA ALA A 35 -16.33 8.66 6.62
C ALA A 35 -15.28 7.74 5.99
N ALA A 36 -15.68 6.97 4.98
CA ALA A 36 -14.74 6.19 4.18
C ALA A 36 -13.73 7.12 3.49
N ASP A 37 -12.46 6.76 3.56
CA ASP A 37 -11.37 7.52 2.96
C ASP A 37 -10.31 6.55 2.38
N THR A 38 -9.31 7.07 1.69
CA THR A 38 -8.21 6.29 1.13
C THR A 38 -6.90 7.04 1.28
N VAL A 39 -5.87 6.34 1.77
CA VAL A 39 -4.50 6.85 1.77
C VAL A 39 -3.73 6.19 0.63
N THR A 40 -3.10 7.02 -0.20
CA THR A 40 -2.34 6.56 -1.36
C THR A 40 -0.88 6.98 -1.25
N THR A 41 0.03 6.09 -1.66
CA THR A 41 1.46 6.35 -1.71
C THR A 41 2.11 5.68 -2.92
N LEU A 42 3.37 5.99 -3.18
CA LEU A 42 4.20 5.29 -4.14
C LEU A 42 5.34 4.56 -3.43
N SER A 43 5.69 3.37 -3.89
CA SER A 43 6.93 2.73 -3.48
C SER A 43 8.14 3.49 -4.05
N GLY A 44 9.19 3.69 -3.25
CA GLY A 44 10.41 4.38 -3.62
C GLY A 44 11.27 3.60 -4.62
N ARG A 45 12.45 4.15 -4.93
CA ARG A 45 13.40 3.57 -5.90
C ARG A 45 13.86 2.15 -5.52
N ASP A 46 13.90 1.86 -4.23
CA ASP A 46 14.25 0.56 -3.65
C ASP A 46 13.03 -0.32 -3.38
N GLY A 47 11.84 0.08 -3.85
CA GLY A 47 10.58 -0.60 -3.60
C GLY A 47 10.02 -0.37 -2.20
N SER A 48 10.70 0.38 -1.33
CA SER A 48 10.21 0.67 0.02
C SER A 48 8.94 1.53 -0.02
N TYR A 49 8.02 1.35 0.91
CA TYR A 49 6.83 2.19 1.02
C TYR A 49 6.51 2.50 2.49
N LEU A 50 5.75 3.57 2.68
CA LEU A 50 5.17 3.98 3.96
C LEU A 50 3.75 4.51 3.72
N ILE A 51 2.78 3.94 4.43
CA ILE A 51 1.40 4.40 4.51
C ILE A 51 1.17 4.83 5.96
N VAL A 52 0.97 6.13 6.17
CA VAL A 52 0.63 6.69 7.48
C VAL A 52 -0.88 6.82 7.58
N LEU A 53 -1.45 6.36 8.68
CA LEU A 53 -2.90 6.34 8.93
C LEU A 53 -3.21 7.21 10.16
N PRO A 54 -3.20 8.55 10.01
CA PRO A 54 -3.27 9.46 11.14
C PRO A 54 -4.67 9.58 11.76
N PHE A 55 -5.71 9.06 11.09
CA PHE A 55 -7.10 9.19 11.51
C PHE A 55 -7.71 7.89 12.07
N GLU A 56 -6.91 6.82 12.17
CA GLU A 56 -7.36 5.58 12.79
C GLU A 56 -7.66 5.81 14.28
N ARG A 57 -8.89 5.46 14.69
CA ARG A 57 -9.39 5.70 16.05
C ARG A 57 -9.95 4.41 16.62
N ILE A 58 -9.87 4.28 17.95
CA ILE A 58 -10.50 3.18 18.67
C ILE A 58 -12.02 3.31 18.52
N ASP A 59 -12.68 2.26 18.07
CA ASP A 59 -14.13 2.17 18.09
C ASP A 59 -14.59 1.84 19.51
N ARG A 60 -15.18 2.84 20.16
CA ARG A 60 -15.72 2.75 21.53
C ARG A 60 -17.23 2.53 21.57
N SER A 61 -17.88 2.36 20.40
CA SER A 61 -19.32 2.10 20.33
C SER A 61 -19.68 0.64 20.69
N VAL A 62 -18.68 -0.24 20.70
CA VAL A 62 -18.82 -1.68 21.01
C VAL A 62 -18.06 -2.06 22.29
N ASN A 63 -18.46 -3.18 22.91
CA ASN A 63 -17.82 -3.74 24.11
C ASN A 63 -17.40 -5.21 23.89
N PRO A 64 -16.09 -5.55 23.96
CA PRO A 64 -14.96 -4.65 24.24
C PRO A 64 -14.67 -3.68 23.08
N PRO A 65 -14.09 -2.48 23.36
CA PRO A 65 -13.70 -1.53 22.32
C PRO A 65 -12.74 -2.15 21.30
N VAL A 66 -12.97 -1.87 20.01
CA VAL A 66 -12.17 -2.41 18.92
C VAL A 66 -11.10 -1.41 18.51
N ARG A 67 -9.85 -1.89 18.43
CA ARG A 67 -8.69 -1.09 18.00
C ARG A 67 -7.96 -1.67 16.79
N ALA A 68 -8.38 -2.84 16.32
CA ALA A 68 -7.80 -3.53 15.18
C ALA A 68 -8.83 -3.60 14.05
N PHE A 69 -8.42 -3.24 12.84
CA PHE A 69 -9.28 -3.14 11.67
C PHE A 69 -8.63 -3.85 10.49
N ASN A 70 -9.42 -4.58 9.73
CA ASN A 70 -8.99 -5.10 8.43
C ASN A 70 -9.26 -4.03 7.37
N ARG A 71 -8.19 -3.59 6.72
CA ARG A 71 -8.22 -2.59 5.65
C ARG A 71 -7.94 -3.24 4.30
N VAL A 72 -8.62 -2.75 3.27
CA VAL A 72 -8.42 -3.22 1.90
C VAL A 72 -7.22 -2.49 1.31
N LEU A 73 -6.22 -3.25 0.86
CA LEU A 73 -5.06 -2.76 0.14
C LEU A 73 -5.20 -3.06 -1.35
N SER A 74 -5.03 -2.03 -2.18
CA SER A 74 -4.88 -2.15 -3.63
C SER A 74 -3.45 -1.80 -4.02
N VAL A 75 -2.85 -2.63 -4.87
CA VAL A 75 -1.49 -2.44 -5.38
C VAL A 75 -1.53 -2.41 -6.90
N PHE A 76 -0.88 -1.42 -7.49
CA PHE A 76 -0.71 -1.31 -8.93
C PHE A 76 0.77 -1.19 -9.27
N ALA A 77 1.26 -2.05 -10.16
CA ALA A 77 2.61 -1.93 -10.69
C ALA A 77 2.63 -0.89 -11.83
N PRO A 78 3.72 -0.11 -12.01
CA PRO A 78 3.86 0.74 -13.18
C PRO A 78 3.86 -0.12 -14.45
N ARG A 79 3.20 0.37 -15.51
CA ARG A 79 3.32 -0.23 -16.84
C ARG A 79 4.73 -0.02 -17.40
N PRO A 80 5.16 -0.79 -18.42
CA PRO A 80 6.53 -0.78 -18.90
C PRO A 80 7.07 0.60 -19.31
N ASP A 81 6.23 1.45 -19.88
CA ASP A 81 6.56 2.83 -20.28
C ASP A 81 6.86 3.72 -19.07
N VAL A 82 6.02 3.65 -18.03
CA VAL A 82 6.23 4.36 -16.76
C VAL A 82 7.47 3.83 -16.05
N ALA A 83 7.63 2.50 -15.99
CA ALA A 83 8.81 1.87 -15.38
C ALA A 83 10.11 2.29 -16.09
N ALA A 84 10.12 2.31 -17.43
CA ALA A 84 11.25 2.78 -18.22
C ALA A 84 11.54 4.27 -17.98
N ALA A 85 10.52 5.12 -17.89
CA ALA A 85 10.68 6.53 -17.57
C ALA A 85 11.27 6.75 -16.16
N LEU A 86 10.81 6.02 -15.16
CA LEU A 86 11.35 6.05 -13.79
C LEU A 86 12.82 5.62 -13.75
N ALA A 87 13.20 4.62 -14.54
CA ALA A 87 14.57 4.15 -14.64
C ALA A 87 15.49 5.16 -15.36
N ALA A 88 15.03 5.74 -16.47
CA ALA A 88 15.83 6.62 -17.32
C ALA A 88 15.98 8.05 -16.76
N ARG A 89 14.92 8.60 -16.16
CA ARG A 89 14.87 9.99 -15.68
C ARG A 89 15.06 10.10 -14.17
N GLY A 90 15.06 8.97 -13.46
CA GLY A 90 14.98 8.93 -12.02
C GLY A 90 13.54 9.09 -11.51
N PHE A 91 13.35 8.70 -10.25
CA PHE A 91 12.02 8.50 -9.65
C PHE A 91 11.14 9.75 -9.70
N LEU A 92 11.66 10.92 -9.32
CA LEU A 92 10.88 12.17 -9.29
C LEU A 92 10.52 12.67 -10.69
N ALA A 93 11.43 12.57 -11.66
CA ALA A 93 11.23 13.10 -13.02
C ALA A 93 10.52 12.11 -13.96
N GLY A 94 10.48 10.83 -13.61
CA GLY A 94 9.75 9.80 -14.36
C GLY A 94 8.28 9.66 -13.94
N GLN A 95 7.87 10.28 -12.83
CA GLN A 95 6.50 10.21 -12.33
C GLN A 95 5.52 11.06 -13.14
N PRO A 96 4.24 10.64 -13.23
CA PRO A 96 3.17 11.51 -13.69
C PRO A 96 3.01 12.73 -12.78
N ALA A 97 2.82 13.92 -13.37
CA ALA A 97 2.78 15.20 -12.64
C ALA A 97 1.74 15.27 -11.50
N ASN A 98 0.62 14.54 -11.61
CA ASN A 98 -0.36 14.40 -10.54
C ASN A 98 -0.84 12.95 -10.42
N VAL A 99 0.04 12.06 -9.96
CA VAL A 99 -0.22 10.62 -9.84
C VAL A 99 -1.40 10.28 -8.92
N PHE A 100 -1.61 11.06 -7.85
CA PHE A 100 -2.67 10.82 -6.85
C PHE A 100 -4.04 11.40 -7.26
N GLY A 101 -4.07 12.37 -8.17
CA GLY A 101 -5.29 12.92 -8.74
C GLY A 101 -5.76 12.23 -10.02
N LEU A 102 -5.16 11.09 -10.41
CA LEU A 102 -5.57 10.36 -11.61
C LEU A 102 -6.96 9.73 -11.42
N THR A 103 -7.82 9.88 -12.43
CA THR A 103 -9.05 9.07 -12.53
C THR A 103 -8.70 7.58 -12.66
N ALA A 104 -9.65 6.69 -12.38
CA ALA A 104 -9.45 5.25 -12.53
C ALA A 104 -8.95 4.86 -13.94
N ALA A 105 -9.50 5.48 -14.99
CA ALA A 105 -9.07 5.23 -16.36
C ALA A 105 -7.63 5.71 -16.61
N GLN A 106 -7.29 6.93 -16.19
CA GLN A 106 -5.94 7.49 -16.34
C GLN A 106 -4.88 6.73 -15.53
N ARG A 107 -5.26 6.21 -14.35
CA ARG A 107 -4.44 5.33 -13.54
C ARG A 107 -4.23 4.00 -14.26
N ASN A 108 -5.30 3.33 -14.71
CA ASN A 108 -5.22 2.03 -15.36
C ASN A 108 -4.46 2.07 -16.71
N ALA A 109 -4.39 3.24 -17.34
CA ALA A 109 -3.57 3.49 -18.53
C ALA A 109 -2.06 3.54 -18.23
N ARG A 110 -1.66 3.81 -16.98
CA ARG A 110 -0.25 3.98 -16.54
C ARG A 110 0.23 2.90 -15.57
N PHE A 111 -0.71 2.29 -14.88
CA PHE A 111 -0.47 1.29 -13.85
C PHE A 111 -1.37 0.08 -14.09
N LEU A 112 -0.84 -1.09 -13.77
CA LEU A 112 -1.53 -2.36 -13.88
C LEU A 112 -1.93 -2.83 -12.48
N PRO A 113 -3.20 -3.13 -12.20
CA PRO A 113 -3.59 -3.74 -10.93
C PRO A 113 -2.88 -5.07 -10.73
N ARG A 114 -2.42 -5.33 -9.51
CA ARG A 114 -1.69 -6.55 -9.16
C ARG A 114 -2.39 -7.29 -8.03
N THR A 115 -2.40 -8.61 -8.17
CA THR A 115 -2.60 -9.53 -7.07
C THR A 115 -1.30 -9.68 -6.29
N PHE A 116 -1.40 -9.97 -5.00
CA PHE A 116 -0.23 -10.04 -4.13
C PHE A 116 -0.49 -10.90 -2.90
N GLU A 117 0.62 -11.26 -2.25
CA GLU A 117 0.66 -11.81 -0.90
C GLU A 117 1.38 -10.83 0.03
N LEU A 118 1.14 -10.95 1.33
CA LEU A 118 1.77 -10.12 2.33
C LEU A 118 2.68 -10.96 3.21
N ARG A 119 3.84 -10.42 3.59
CA ARG A 119 4.77 -11.08 4.50
C ARG A 119 5.09 -10.18 5.68
N ASP A 120 4.84 -10.65 6.89
CA ASP A 120 5.15 -9.90 8.11
C ASP A 120 6.65 -9.97 8.48
N THR A 121 7.04 -9.28 9.56
CA THR A 121 8.43 -9.28 10.04
C THR A 121 8.88 -10.65 10.55
N GLY A 122 7.95 -11.46 11.07
CA GLY A 122 8.22 -12.82 11.53
C GLY A 122 8.39 -13.82 10.37
N GLY A 123 8.19 -13.38 9.14
CA GLY A 123 8.24 -14.20 7.94
C GLY A 123 6.92 -14.91 7.64
N THR A 124 5.87 -14.68 8.43
CA THR A 124 4.53 -15.24 8.19
C THR A 124 3.98 -14.71 6.88
N LEU A 125 3.53 -15.62 6.03
CA LEU A 125 2.90 -15.30 4.75
C LEU A 125 1.38 -15.25 4.92
N HIS A 126 0.77 -14.21 4.35
CA HIS A 126 -0.67 -14.05 4.22
C HIS A 126 -1.01 -14.15 2.73
N PRO A 127 -1.42 -15.34 2.26
CA PRO A 127 -1.72 -15.57 0.85
C PRO A 127 -3.08 -14.99 0.46
N GLN A 128 -3.37 -14.99 -0.84
CA GLN A 128 -4.72 -14.75 -1.32
C GLN A 128 -5.69 -15.85 -0.84
N VAL A 129 -6.93 -15.47 -0.55
CA VAL A 129 -8.01 -16.41 -0.19
C VAL A 129 -9.17 -16.20 -1.15
N GLY A 130 -9.55 -17.26 -1.88
CA GLY A 130 -10.65 -17.18 -2.86
C GLY A 130 -10.42 -16.15 -3.98
N GLY A 131 -9.16 -15.95 -4.40
CA GLY A 131 -8.78 -14.96 -5.41
C GLY A 131 -8.78 -13.50 -4.93
N GLN A 132 -9.08 -13.26 -3.64
CA GLN A 132 -9.01 -11.94 -3.03
C GLN A 132 -7.64 -11.70 -2.41
N ASN A 133 -7.13 -10.48 -2.57
CA ASN A 133 -5.91 -10.05 -1.89
C ASN A 133 -6.09 -10.15 -0.36
N PRO A 134 -5.04 -10.54 0.37
CA PRO A 134 -5.10 -10.60 1.83
C PRO A 134 -5.44 -9.21 2.41
N PRO A 135 -6.33 -9.14 3.42
CA PRO A 135 -6.58 -7.89 4.11
C PRO A 135 -5.36 -7.45 4.91
N VAL A 136 -5.22 -6.15 5.13
CA VAL A 136 -4.19 -5.61 6.02
C VAL A 136 -4.79 -5.37 7.40
N SER A 137 -4.28 -6.07 8.40
CA SER A 137 -4.65 -5.82 9.79
C SER A 137 -3.89 -4.60 10.32
N VAL A 138 -4.62 -3.54 10.63
CA VAL A 138 -4.10 -2.28 11.20
C VAL A 138 -4.60 -2.16 12.62
N SER A 139 -3.71 -1.89 13.56
CA SER A 139 -4.09 -1.53 14.93
C SER A 139 -3.77 -0.08 15.23
N VAL A 140 -4.66 0.59 15.96
CA VAL A 140 -4.49 2.01 16.37
C VAL A 140 -3.19 2.15 17.17
N GLY A 141 -2.31 3.06 16.73
CA GLY A 141 -1.01 3.34 17.34
C GLY A 141 0.10 2.33 17.05
N MET A 142 -0.14 1.34 16.18
CA MET A 142 0.86 0.35 15.79
C MET A 142 1.52 0.69 14.47
N ASN A 143 2.84 0.50 14.43
CA ASN A 143 3.65 0.55 13.21
C ASN A 143 4.01 -0.88 12.82
N VAL A 144 3.48 -1.34 11.69
CA VAL A 144 3.65 -2.74 11.25
C VAL A 144 4.47 -2.75 9.97
N ARG A 145 5.49 -3.62 9.93
CA ARG A 145 6.16 -3.94 8.68
C ARG A 145 5.42 -5.08 7.98
N LEU A 146 5.15 -4.87 6.70
CA LEU A 146 4.50 -5.82 5.83
C LEU A 146 5.12 -5.71 4.44
N ASP A 147 5.90 -6.70 4.02
CA ASP A 147 6.43 -6.75 2.67
C ASP A 147 5.33 -7.25 1.72
N ILE A 148 5.27 -6.71 0.50
CA ILE A 148 4.27 -7.04 -0.52
C ILE A 148 4.98 -7.82 -1.62
N GLU A 149 4.56 -9.07 -1.83
CA GLU A 149 5.06 -9.93 -2.89
C GLU A 149 4.01 -10.02 -3.99
N LEU A 150 4.30 -9.43 -5.15
CA LEU A 150 3.39 -9.44 -6.28
C LEU A 150 3.32 -10.84 -6.89
N LEU A 151 2.10 -11.28 -7.19
CA LEU A 151 1.87 -12.54 -7.86
C LEU A 151 2.01 -12.39 -9.39
N PRO A 152 2.30 -13.50 -10.09
CA PRO A 152 2.27 -13.52 -11.55
C PRO A 152 0.92 -13.04 -12.08
N LEU A 153 0.95 -12.35 -13.22
CA LEU A 153 -0.27 -12.02 -13.93
C LEU A 153 -0.93 -13.31 -14.44
N PRO A 154 -2.27 -13.42 -14.38
CA PRO A 154 -2.99 -14.53 -14.98
C PRO A 154 -2.86 -14.54 -16.51
#